data_AF-A0A4S4C292-F1
#
_entry.id   AF-A0A4S4C292-F1
#
_cell.length_a   1.000
_cell.length_b   1.000
_cell.length_c   1.000
_cell.angle_alpha   90.00
_cell.angle_beta   90.00
_cell.angle_gamma   90.00
#
_symmetry.space_group_name_H-M   'P 1'
#
loop_
_entity.id
_entity.type
_entity.pdbx_description
1 polymer ?
#
loop_
_entity_poly.entity_id
_entity_poly.type
_entity_poly.pdbx_seq_one_letter_code
_entity_poly.pdbx_strand_id
1 'polypeptide(L)'
;MKDADLERMLRQSLASAAEPEEPLNQSIIHQITERSRMRTNYKKRLFIGLFVAIFVLIAGASAYAATQLFTAKQVAEHLGDPQLAEAFESEEAIRINAAKDSGDYRFTLLGIVSGVDLSISRHSSEDVYPNRTYAVVSIARRDGQPMPDVPDPEFGKVPFFVSPLVKGLKPWQVNIASMNGGFSEDVIDGVMYRIISLDEVEIFADRGVYLAISSGSPFYSNDAFRYDEATGEIHAREDYPGASVLFDLPLDAAKADPAKADAYVEALSNPTSDSAEQEEQEEQEEDWVQWIERLRAQVRAGELIGETIAESVQEVSYDESGDIEYSYNGWNVSRPIDQLFKKDQVGYSDYFPISGDDESYKAVLFHRDDNGIITGRVVVLSRECPGLC
;
A
#
# COMPACT_ATOMS: atom_id res chain seq x y z
N MET A 1 -54.92 -12.02 9.88
CA MET A 1 -54.41 -11.20 10.99
C MET A 1 -53.65 -10.05 10.34
N LYS A 2 -53.95 -8.79 10.66
CA LYS A 2 -53.38 -7.63 9.95
C LYS A 2 -52.02 -7.28 10.56
N ASP A 3 -51.01 -6.94 9.74
CA ASP A 3 -49.65 -6.62 10.19
C ASP A 3 -49.58 -5.54 11.27
N ALA A 4 -50.52 -4.59 11.24
CA ALA A 4 -50.65 -3.55 12.27
C ALA A 4 -50.97 -4.10 13.67
N ASP A 5 -51.65 -5.25 13.78
CA ASP A 5 -51.90 -5.89 15.08
C ASP A 5 -50.65 -6.63 15.59
N LEU A 6 -49.82 -7.16 14.70
CA LEU A 6 -48.56 -7.82 15.05
C LEU A 6 -47.53 -6.78 15.52
N GLU A 7 -47.41 -5.66 14.81
CA GLU A 7 -46.49 -4.57 15.16
C GLU A 7 -46.87 -3.90 16.49
N ARG A 8 -48.19 -3.79 16.77
CA ARG A 8 -48.67 -3.27 18.06
C ARG A 8 -48.36 -4.21 19.22
N MET A 9 -48.45 -5.52 19.02
CA MET A 9 -48.09 -6.52 20.02
C MET A 9 -46.57 -6.59 20.28
N LEU A 10 -45.75 -6.42 19.23
CA LEU A 10 -44.29 -6.33 19.35
C LEU A 10 -43.83 -5.06 20.07
N ARG A 11 -44.44 -3.91 19.78
CA ARG A 11 -44.14 -2.66 20.49
C ARG A 11 -44.57 -2.69 21.96
N GLN A 12 -45.65 -3.40 22.29
CA GLN A 12 -46.08 -3.59 23.68
C GLN A 12 -45.24 -4.61 24.45
N SER A 13 -44.61 -5.60 23.79
CA SER A 13 -43.74 -6.57 24.46
C SER A 13 -42.30 -6.08 24.65
N LEU A 14 -41.83 -5.15 23.81
CA LEU A 14 -40.47 -4.59 23.86
C LEU A 14 -40.37 -3.26 24.61
N ALA A 15 -41.50 -2.63 24.95
CA ALA A 15 -41.52 -1.47 25.84
C ALA A 15 -41.32 -1.89 27.30
N SER A 16 -40.08 -2.22 27.67
CA SER A 16 -39.69 -2.22 29.08
C SER A 16 -39.60 -0.76 29.55
N ALA A 17 -40.62 -0.31 30.28
CA ALA A 17 -40.64 0.94 31.02
C ALA A 17 -39.94 0.78 32.38
N ALA A 18 -38.65 0.48 32.36
CA ALA A 18 -37.81 0.48 33.55
C ALA A 18 -36.48 1.15 33.20
N GLU A 19 -36.28 2.38 33.68
CA GLU A 19 -34.93 2.89 33.87
C GLU A 19 -34.17 1.87 34.74
N PRO A 20 -32.94 1.48 34.38
CA PRO A 20 -32.19 0.54 35.18
C PRO A 20 -31.99 1.14 36.58
N GLU A 21 -32.40 0.39 37.61
CA GLU A 21 -32.34 0.85 38.99
C GLU A 21 -30.90 1.31 39.33
N GLU A 22 -30.74 2.51 39.90
CA GLU A 22 -29.46 3.06 40.38
C GLU A 22 -28.52 2.06 41.06
N PRO A 23 -28.98 1.12 41.93
CA PRO A 23 -28.10 0.12 42.51
C PRO A 23 -27.44 -0.83 41.49
N LEU A 24 -28.12 -1.15 40.38
CA LEU A 24 -27.55 -1.99 39.32
C LEU A 24 -26.44 -1.25 38.58
N ASN A 25 -26.66 0.04 38.29
CA ASN A 25 -25.69 0.88 37.61
C ASN A 25 -24.45 1.13 38.50
N GLN A 26 -24.67 1.33 39.81
CA GLN A 26 -23.59 1.37 40.78
C GLN A 26 -22.85 0.03 40.92
N SER A 27 -23.53 -1.12 40.83
CA SER A 27 -22.88 -2.43 40.86
C SER A 27 -22.02 -2.70 39.62
N ILE A 28 -22.46 -2.23 38.45
CA ILE A 28 -21.74 -2.36 37.18
C ILE A 28 -20.52 -1.42 37.20
N ILE A 29 -20.69 -0.17 37.63
CA ILE A 29 -19.58 0.78 37.81
C ILE A 29 -18.60 0.27 38.88
N HIS A 30 -19.10 -0.31 39.98
CA HIS A 30 -18.26 -0.93 41.01
C HIS A 30 -17.51 -2.15 40.48
N GLN A 31 -18.16 -3.04 39.71
CA GLN A 31 -17.50 -4.21 39.10
C GLN A 31 -16.46 -3.82 38.05
N ILE A 32 -16.71 -2.79 37.25
CA ILE A 32 -15.75 -2.24 36.28
C ILE A 32 -14.58 -1.57 37.01
N THR A 33 -14.85 -0.87 38.11
CA THR A 33 -13.83 -0.22 38.95
C THR A 33 -13.01 -1.25 39.74
N GLU A 34 -13.61 -2.34 40.24
CA GLU A 34 -12.87 -3.43 40.90
C GLU A 34 -12.05 -4.26 39.90
N ARG A 35 -12.56 -4.52 38.69
CA ARG A 35 -11.80 -5.22 37.63
C ARG A 35 -10.62 -4.38 37.13
N SER A 36 -10.75 -3.06 37.04
CA SER A 36 -9.65 -2.17 36.66
C SER A 36 -8.64 -1.97 37.82
N ARG A 37 -9.12 -1.97 39.07
CA ARG A 37 -8.27 -1.82 40.28
C ARG A 37 -7.56 -3.12 40.70
N MET A 38 -8.00 -4.29 40.23
CA MET A 38 -7.29 -5.57 40.41
C MET A 38 -6.24 -5.88 39.33
N ARG A 39 -6.06 -5.03 38.31
CA ARG A 39 -4.96 -5.16 37.33
C ARG A 39 -3.70 -4.36 37.66
N THR A 40 -3.67 -3.73 38.84
CA THR A 40 -2.49 -3.01 39.34
C THR A 40 -2.30 -3.34 40.82
N ASN A 41 -1.61 -4.44 41.12
CA ASN A 41 -0.77 -4.67 42.31
C ASN A 41 -0.51 -6.18 42.51
N TYR A 42 0.56 -6.70 41.93
CA TYR A 42 1.31 -7.82 42.52
C TYR A 42 2.81 -7.48 42.44
N LYS A 43 3.37 -7.01 43.55
CA LYS A 43 4.82 -6.81 43.70
C LYS A 43 5.44 -8.04 44.39
N LYS A 44 6.48 -8.56 43.73
CA LYS A 44 7.76 -9.07 44.27
C LYS A 44 7.79 -10.41 45.04
N ARG A 45 8.55 -11.36 44.47
CA ARG A 45 9.68 -12.00 45.17
C ARG A 45 10.91 -12.06 44.26
N LEU A 46 12.05 -11.75 44.88
CA LEU A 46 13.40 -11.69 44.29
C LEU A 46 13.86 -13.06 43.78
N PHE A 47 14.48 -13.08 42.60
CA PHE A 47 15.67 -13.90 42.36
C PHE A 47 16.70 -13.07 41.61
N ILE A 48 17.88 -12.99 42.23
CA ILE A 48 19.09 -12.33 41.75
C ILE A 48 19.69 -13.24 40.68
N GLY A 49 19.84 -12.72 39.46
CA GLY A 49 20.53 -13.37 38.35
C GLY A 49 21.02 -12.28 37.40
N LEU A 50 22.31 -12.02 37.45
CA LEU A 50 23.02 -10.99 36.68
C LEU A 50 22.96 -11.31 35.17
N PHE A 51 22.17 -10.56 34.40
CA PHE A 51 22.36 -10.41 32.97
C PHE A 51 22.60 -8.94 32.67
N VAL A 52 23.83 -8.62 32.29
CA VAL A 52 24.23 -7.29 31.81
C VAL A 52 23.69 -7.14 30.39
N ALA A 53 22.49 -6.57 30.27
CA ALA A 53 21.99 -6.03 29.01
C ALA A 53 22.37 -4.55 28.96
N ILE A 54 23.29 -4.21 28.07
CA ILE A 54 23.62 -2.82 27.74
C ILE A 54 22.42 -2.27 26.96
N PHE A 55 21.44 -1.72 27.67
CA PHE A 55 20.46 -0.81 27.08
C PHE A 55 21.10 0.58 27.01
N VAL A 56 21.53 0.97 25.81
CA VAL A 56 21.79 2.38 25.52
C VAL A 56 20.42 3.05 25.38
N LEU A 57 19.95 3.61 26.51
CA LEU A 57 18.86 4.56 26.55
C LEU A 57 19.33 5.86 25.88
N ILE A 58 18.85 6.16 24.69
CA ILE A 58 18.76 7.54 24.20
C ILE A 58 17.32 7.98 24.40
N ALA A 59 17.10 8.70 25.49
CA ALA A 59 15.87 9.46 25.69
C ALA A 59 16.06 10.84 25.02
N GLY A 60 15.45 11.01 23.86
CA GLY A 60 15.05 12.31 23.32
C GLY A 60 13.54 12.27 23.19
N ALA A 61 12.82 13.02 24.02
CA ALA A 61 11.37 13.07 23.99
C ALA A 61 10.88 13.83 22.75
N SER A 62 10.47 13.08 21.73
CA SER A 62 9.37 13.46 20.84
C SER A 62 8.31 12.38 21.01
N ALA A 63 7.30 12.70 21.81
CA ALA A 63 6.08 11.92 21.91
C ALA A 63 5.29 12.09 20.62
N TYR A 64 5.71 11.41 19.56
CA TYR A 64 4.75 10.87 18.61
C TYR A 64 4.57 9.40 19.02
N ALA A 65 3.32 8.97 19.13
CA ALA A 65 3.01 7.58 19.44
C ALA A 65 3.88 6.68 18.55
N ALA A 66 4.49 5.64 19.13
CA ALA A 66 4.86 4.49 18.32
C ALA A 66 3.53 3.92 17.80
N THR A 67 3.05 4.43 16.68
CA THR A 67 1.99 3.78 15.92
C THR A 67 2.53 2.39 15.62
N GLN A 68 1.78 1.38 16.04
CA GLN A 68 2.09 0.02 15.64
C GLN A 68 2.01 0.01 14.11
N LEU A 69 3.15 -0.08 13.43
CA LEU A 69 3.18 -0.12 11.97
C LEU A 69 2.28 -1.26 11.50
N PHE A 70 1.57 -1.01 10.39
CA PHE A 70 0.82 -2.06 9.73
C PHE A 70 1.78 -3.18 9.29
N THR A 71 1.30 -4.41 9.36
CA THR A 71 2.03 -5.55 8.79
C THR A 71 1.93 -5.53 7.26
N ALA A 72 2.83 -6.23 6.57
CA ALA A 72 2.76 -6.38 5.11
C ALA A 72 1.38 -6.87 4.62
N LYS A 73 0.77 -7.82 5.36
CA LYS A 73 -0.60 -8.28 5.14
C LYS A 73 -1.60 -7.12 5.16
N GLN A 74 -1.61 -6.35 6.25
CA GLN A 74 -2.58 -5.28 6.41
C GLN A 74 -2.40 -4.17 5.37
N VAL A 75 -1.15 -3.88 4.98
CA VAL A 75 -0.87 -2.93 3.89
C VAL A 75 -1.47 -3.44 2.57
N ALA A 76 -1.30 -4.71 2.24
CA ALA A 76 -1.90 -5.30 1.04
C ALA A 76 -3.44 -5.26 1.08
N GLU A 77 -4.05 -5.54 2.24
CA GLU A 77 -5.51 -5.40 2.45
C GLU A 77 -5.96 -3.95 2.22
N HIS A 78 -5.27 -2.97 2.80
CA HIS A 78 -5.56 -1.54 2.59
C HIS A 78 -5.40 -1.11 1.13
N LEU A 79 -4.45 -1.70 0.40
CA LEU A 79 -4.27 -1.44 -1.02
C LEU A 79 -5.25 -2.22 -1.92
N GLY A 80 -6.14 -3.02 -1.32
CA GLY A 80 -7.21 -3.71 -2.04
C GLY A 80 -6.78 -5.04 -2.66
N ASP A 81 -5.69 -5.64 -2.19
CA ASP A 81 -5.16 -6.91 -2.71
C ASP A 81 -5.18 -8.02 -1.63
N PRO A 82 -6.35 -8.66 -1.41
CA PRO A 82 -6.49 -9.71 -0.41
C PRO A 82 -5.68 -10.97 -0.75
N GLN A 83 -5.41 -11.25 -2.03
CA GLN A 83 -4.59 -12.40 -2.45
C GLN A 83 -3.14 -12.17 -2.04
N LEU A 84 -2.61 -10.98 -2.29
CA LEU A 84 -1.26 -10.62 -1.85
C LEU A 84 -1.15 -10.55 -0.32
N ALA A 85 -2.22 -10.13 0.36
CA ALA A 85 -2.28 -10.18 1.81
C ALA A 85 -2.13 -11.61 2.36
N GLU A 86 -2.82 -12.59 1.77
CA GLU A 86 -2.66 -14.01 2.12
C GLU A 86 -1.24 -14.51 1.83
N ALA A 87 -0.65 -14.09 0.70
CA ALA A 87 0.73 -14.44 0.36
C ALA A 87 1.72 -13.97 1.44
N PHE A 88 1.54 -12.77 2.03
CA PHE A 88 2.37 -12.28 3.12
C PHE A 88 2.21 -13.01 4.46
N GLU A 89 1.17 -13.82 4.63
CA GLU A 89 1.00 -14.72 5.78
C GLU A 89 1.48 -16.15 5.52
N SER A 90 1.86 -16.47 4.28
CA SER A 90 2.35 -17.79 3.90
C SER A 90 3.74 -18.11 4.48
N GLU A 91 4.13 -19.38 4.44
CA GLU A 91 5.47 -19.82 4.84
C GLU A 91 6.58 -19.31 3.90
N GLU A 92 6.22 -18.94 2.66
CA GLU A 92 7.14 -18.38 1.67
C GLU A 92 7.46 -16.90 1.93
N ALA A 93 6.66 -16.22 2.78
CA ALA A 93 6.88 -14.82 3.11
C ALA A 93 7.97 -14.66 4.18
N ILE A 94 8.90 -13.76 3.91
CA ILE A 94 9.96 -13.39 4.85
C ILE A 94 9.52 -12.13 5.59
N ARG A 95 9.31 -12.27 6.90
CA ARG A 95 9.04 -11.14 7.82
C ARG A 95 10.36 -10.52 8.27
N ILE A 96 10.54 -9.23 8.02
CA ILE A 96 11.83 -8.54 8.25
C ILE A 96 11.71 -7.53 9.41
N ASN A 97 10.78 -6.58 9.32
CA ASN A 97 10.57 -5.49 10.29
C ASN A 97 11.86 -4.75 10.72
N ALA A 98 12.77 -4.52 9.76
CA ALA A 98 14.03 -3.83 10.00
C ALA A 98 13.89 -2.34 9.65
N ALA A 99 14.35 -1.47 10.55
CA ALA A 99 14.28 -0.02 10.36
C ALA A 99 15.65 0.62 10.16
N LYS A 100 15.73 1.64 9.29
CA LYS A 100 16.91 2.49 9.08
C LYS A 100 16.48 3.95 8.97
N ASP A 101 17.28 4.85 9.55
CA ASP A 101 17.09 6.30 9.48
C ASP A 101 18.04 6.88 8.43
N SER A 102 17.55 7.76 7.57
CA SER A 102 18.37 8.50 6.62
C SER A 102 17.67 9.79 6.19
N GLY A 103 18.41 10.89 6.13
CA GLY A 103 17.84 12.23 5.94
C GLY A 103 16.72 12.52 6.94
N ASP A 104 15.59 13.01 6.42
CA ASP A 104 14.39 13.37 7.19
C ASP A 104 13.44 12.18 7.44
N TYR A 105 13.82 10.96 7.04
CA TYR A 105 12.91 9.81 7.02
C TYR A 105 13.42 8.60 7.80
N ARG A 106 12.48 7.84 8.36
CA ARG A 106 12.66 6.47 8.85
C ARG A 106 12.00 5.52 7.87
N PHE A 107 12.79 4.57 7.38
CA PHE A 107 12.34 3.50 6.50
C PHE A 107 12.25 2.21 7.28
N THR A 108 11.17 1.46 7.12
CA THR A 108 11.05 0.10 7.68
C THR A 108 10.71 -0.87 6.56
N LEU A 109 11.57 -1.87 6.35
CA LEU A 109 11.26 -3.00 5.48
C LEU A 109 10.45 -4.02 6.29
N LEU A 110 9.17 -4.15 5.97
CA LEU A 110 8.22 -4.97 6.72
C LEU A 110 8.32 -6.45 6.33
N GLY A 111 8.33 -6.74 5.03
CA GLY A 111 8.45 -8.09 4.53
C GLY A 111 8.58 -8.18 3.02
N ILE A 112 8.87 -9.38 2.54
CA ILE A 112 9.03 -9.73 1.13
C ILE A 112 8.43 -11.11 0.88
N VAL A 113 7.80 -11.31 -0.28
CA VAL A 113 7.27 -12.59 -0.73
C VAL A 113 7.52 -12.74 -2.23
N SER A 114 7.84 -13.94 -2.69
CA SER A 114 8.02 -14.25 -4.12
C SER A 114 7.26 -15.50 -4.51
N GLY A 115 6.80 -15.57 -5.76
CA GLY A 115 6.02 -16.70 -6.26
C GLY A 115 5.15 -16.35 -7.47
N VAL A 116 4.33 -17.32 -7.88
CA VAL A 116 3.38 -17.20 -9.00
C VAL A 116 2.01 -16.81 -8.47
N ASP A 117 1.27 -16.00 -9.22
CA ASP A 117 -0.15 -15.72 -8.98
C ASP A 117 -0.40 -15.27 -7.53
N LEU A 118 0.41 -14.31 -7.08
CA LEU A 118 0.36 -13.78 -5.72
C LEU A 118 -0.58 -12.59 -5.56
N SER A 119 -0.99 -11.95 -6.66
CA SER A 119 -1.79 -10.73 -6.66
C SER A 119 -2.99 -10.89 -7.58
N ILE A 120 -4.11 -10.25 -7.21
CA ILE A 120 -5.27 -10.13 -8.11
C ILE A 120 -4.95 -9.28 -9.35
N SER A 121 -3.97 -8.38 -9.26
CA SER A 121 -3.55 -7.47 -10.31
C SER A 121 -2.36 -8.08 -11.05
N ARG A 122 -2.67 -8.89 -12.06
CA ARG A 122 -1.65 -9.56 -12.88
C ARG A 122 -0.96 -8.56 -13.78
N HIS A 123 0.37 -8.64 -13.84
CA HIS A 123 1.17 -7.91 -14.80
C HIS A 123 1.23 -8.67 -16.12
N SER A 124 1.19 -7.98 -17.28
CA SER A 124 1.29 -8.63 -18.60
C SER A 124 2.59 -9.42 -18.77
N SER A 125 3.67 -8.99 -18.11
CA SER A 125 4.93 -9.73 -18.09
C SER A 125 4.82 -11.10 -17.43
N GLU A 126 3.78 -11.39 -16.64
CA GLU A 126 3.59 -12.70 -15.98
C GLU A 126 3.34 -13.84 -16.98
N ASP A 127 2.96 -13.53 -18.22
CA ASP A 127 2.87 -14.53 -19.29
C ASP A 127 4.25 -15.08 -19.68
N VAL A 128 5.30 -14.28 -19.49
CA VAL A 128 6.70 -14.62 -19.82
C VAL A 128 7.49 -14.94 -18.54
N TYR A 129 7.29 -14.16 -17.49
CA TYR A 129 7.94 -14.25 -16.18
C TYR A 129 6.89 -14.41 -15.08
N PRO A 130 6.34 -15.63 -14.89
CA PRO A 130 5.21 -15.86 -13.99
C PRO A 130 5.55 -15.67 -12.50
N ASN A 131 6.84 -15.76 -12.13
CA ASN A 131 7.29 -15.51 -10.76
C ASN A 131 7.51 -14.02 -10.56
N ARG A 132 6.87 -13.46 -9.53
CA ARG A 132 6.99 -12.06 -9.12
C ARG A 132 7.54 -11.99 -7.70
N THR A 133 8.19 -10.88 -7.37
CA THR A 133 8.59 -10.53 -6.00
C THR A 133 7.84 -9.28 -5.57
N TYR A 134 7.31 -9.30 -4.35
CA TYR A 134 6.67 -8.16 -3.69
C TYR A 134 7.39 -7.81 -2.40
N ALA A 135 7.66 -6.53 -2.16
CA ALA A 135 8.24 -6.06 -0.91
C ALA A 135 7.47 -4.86 -0.36
N VAL A 136 7.26 -4.83 0.96
CA VAL A 136 6.52 -3.76 1.64
C VAL A 136 7.44 -2.91 2.49
N VAL A 137 7.39 -1.59 2.26
CA VAL A 137 8.17 -0.59 2.98
C VAL A 137 7.25 0.45 3.59
N SER A 138 7.50 0.83 4.83
CA SER A 138 6.93 2.03 5.44
C SER A 138 7.93 3.19 5.42
N ILE A 139 7.45 4.40 5.16
CA ILE A 139 8.22 5.64 5.14
C ILE A 139 7.53 6.64 6.09
N ALA A 140 8.22 7.03 7.14
CA ALA A 140 7.73 7.99 8.12
C ALA A 140 8.70 9.16 8.27
N ARG A 141 8.18 10.38 8.50
CA ARG A 141 9.03 11.54 8.79
C ARG A 141 9.61 11.43 10.19
N ARG A 142 10.88 11.77 10.34
CA ARG A 142 11.59 11.73 11.63
C ARG A 142 11.22 12.88 12.56
N ASP A 143 10.68 13.96 12.02
CA ASP A 143 10.17 15.09 12.78
C ASP A 143 8.79 14.82 13.44
N GLY A 144 8.19 13.66 13.15
CA GLY A 144 6.90 13.25 13.69
C GLY A 144 5.70 13.90 13.00
N GLN A 145 5.90 14.67 11.93
CA GLN A 145 4.80 15.12 11.09
C GLN A 145 4.29 13.94 10.24
N PRO A 146 2.98 13.91 9.91
CA PRO A 146 2.47 12.90 8.98
C PRO A 146 3.10 13.08 7.59
N MET A 147 3.25 11.98 6.85
CA MET A 147 3.46 12.03 5.41
C MET A 147 2.26 12.75 4.76
N PRO A 148 2.47 13.59 3.73
CA PRO A 148 1.37 14.17 2.97
C PRO A 148 0.54 13.04 2.36
N ASP A 149 -0.77 13.09 2.52
CA ASP A 149 -1.74 12.14 1.95
C ASP A 149 -2.25 12.64 0.58
N VAL A 150 -2.88 11.79 -0.23
CA VAL A 150 -3.31 12.07 -1.61
C VAL A 150 -4.03 13.43 -1.80
N PRO A 151 -4.91 13.88 -0.87
CA PRO A 151 -5.56 15.19 -1.01
C PRO A 151 -4.64 16.40 -0.76
N ASP A 152 -3.46 16.19 -0.15
CA ASP A 152 -2.48 17.21 0.20
C ASP A 152 -1.67 17.63 -1.04
N PRO A 153 -1.57 18.94 -1.36
CA PRO A 153 -0.74 19.43 -2.46
C PRO A 153 0.75 19.05 -2.36
N GLU A 154 1.25 18.70 -1.18
CA GLU A 154 2.62 18.22 -0.97
C GLU A 154 2.79 16.72 -1.28
N PHE A 155 1.71 15.97 -1.54
CA PHE A 155 1.76 14.57 -1.95
C PHE A 155 2.60 14.40 -3.22
N GLY A 156 3.46 13.37 -3.25
CA GLY A 156 4.32 13.06 -4.39
C GLY A 156 5.47 14.06 -4.67
N LYS A 157 5.57 15.19 -3.98
CA LYS A 157 6.63 16.18 -4.24
C LYS A 157 8.04 15.69 -3.93
N VAL A 158 8.18 14.78 -2.97
CA VAL A 158 9.43 14.08 -2.71
C VAL A 158 9.27 12.66 -3.25
N PRO A 159 9.80 12.38 -4.46
CA PRO A 159 9.72 11.04 -5.01
C PRO A 159 10.66 10.10 -4.26
N PHE A 160 10.28 8.83 -4.16
CA PHE A 160 11.11 7.77 -3.63
C PHE A 160 11.40 6.73 -4.72
N PHE A 161 12.67 6.35 -4.84
CA PHE A 161 13.09 5.14 -5.54
C PHE A 161 13.16 4.01 -4.52
N VAL A 162 12.47 2.89 -4.78
CA VAL A 162 12.49 1.68 -3.95
C VAL A 162 12.69 0.50 -4.90
N SER A 163 13.84 -0.16 -4.82
CA SER A 163 14.20 -1.20 -5.79
C SER A 163 15.12 -2.26 -5.18
N PRO A 164 14.91 -3.54 -5.49
CA PRO A 164 15.94 -4.55 -5.30
C PRO A 164 17.13 -4.21 -6.21
N LEU A 165 18.35 -4.38 -5.70
CA LEU A 165 19.61 -4.25 -6.44
C LEU A 165 20.49 -5.47 -6.15
N VAL A 166 21.08 -6.05 -7.18
CA VAL A 166 21.80 -7.33 -7.09
C VAL A 166 23.31 -7.09 -7.07
N LYS A 167 24.03 -7.69 -6.11
CA LYS A 167 25.50 -7.60 -6.08
C LYS A 167 26.10 -8.18 -7.36
N GLY A 168 27.14 -7.52 -7.87
CA GLY A 168 27.82 -7.92 -9.12
C GLY A 168 27.07 -7.56 -10.40
N LEU A 169 25.83 -7.04 -10.31
CA LEU A 169 25.10 -6.49 -11.46
C LEU A 169 25.07 -4.96 -11.37
N LYS A 170 25.11 -4.31 -12.53
CA LYS A 170 25.10 -2.84 -12.63
C LYS A 170 23.71 -2.32 -12.26
N PRO A 171 23.56 -1.49 -11.21
CA PRO A 171 22.25 -1.03 -10.74
C PRO A 171 21.43 -0.23 -11.75
N TRP A 172 22.08 0.42 -12.71
CA TRP A 172 21.39 1.16 -13.78
C TRP A 172 20.92 0.26 -14.93
N GLN A 173 21.28 -1.03 -14.93
CA GLN A 173 20.82 -2.03 -15.90
C GLN A 173 19.86 -3.05 -15.29
N VAL A 174 19.99 -3.30 -13.98
CA VAL A 174 19.17 -4.27 -13.24
C VAL A 174 18.64 -3.59 -11.98
N ASN A 175 17.42 -3.08 -12.10
CA ASN A 175 16.62 -2.48 -11.05
C ASN A 175 15.12 -2.66 -11.37
N ILE A 176 14.26 -2.11 -10.52
CA ILE A 176 12.80 -2.20 -10.64
C ILE A 176 12.29 -1.80 -12.03
N ALA A 177 12.82 -0.74 -12.66
CA ALA A 177 12.37 -0.29 -13.98
C ALA A 177 12.67 -1.34 -15.06
N SER A 178 13.89 -1.89 -15.09
CA SER A 178 14.27 -2.94 -16.04
C SER A 178 13.64 -4.30 -15.75
N MET A 179 13.08 -4.51 -14.56
CA MET A 179 12.57 -5.81 -14.10
C MET A 179 11.04 -5.86 -14.08
N ASN A 180 10.39 -5.19 -15.04
CA ASN A 180 8.93 -5.10 -15.16
C ASN A 180 8.27 -4.69 -13.83
N GLY A 181 8.89 -3.74 -13.14
CA GLY A 181 8.56 -3.42 -11.77
C GLY A 181 7.75 -2.14 -11.64
N GLY A 182 6.83 -2.15 -10.69
CA GLY A 182 5.97 -1.02 -10.36
C GLY A 182 5.76 -0.93 -8.86
N PHE A 183 4.93 0.03 -8.44
CA PHE A 183 4.56 0.16 -7.04
C PHE A 183 3.12 0.64 -6.87
N SER A 184 2.54 0.26 -5.73
CA SER A 184 1.33 0.87 -5.19
C SER A 184 1.65 1.47 -3.83
N GLU A 185 1.01 2.60 -3.50
CA GLU A 185 1.26 3.29 -2.25
C GLU A 185 0.01 3.94 -1.68
N ASP A 186 -0.01 4.09 -0.36
CA ASP A 186 -1.04 4.81 0.38
C ASP A 186 -0.45 5.41 1.66
N VAL A 187 -1.08 6.45 2.21
CA VAL A 187 -0.69 7.05 3.49
C VAL A 187 -1.73 6.69 4.55
N ILE A 188 -1.32 5.85 5.48
CA ILE A 188 -2.19 5.30 6.54
C ILE A 188 -1.66 5.77 7.88
N ASP A 189 -2.50 6.46 8.66
CA ASP A 189 -2.13 7.06 9.95
C ASP A 189 -0.87 7.94 9.90
N GLY A 190 -0.70 8.68 8.80
CA GLY A 190 0.44 9.58 8.59
C GLY A 190 1.76 8.87 8.23
N VAL A 191 1.73 7.57 7.92
CA VAL A 191 2.87 6.81 7.41
C VAL A 191 2.59 6.39 5.98
N MET A 192 3.52 6.66 5.08
CA MET A 192 3.44 6.19 3.70
C MET A 192 3.85 4.71 3.66
N TYR A 193 3.00 3.86 3.11
CA TYR A 193 3.30 2.48 2.83
C TYR A 193 3.37 2.28 1.34
N ARG A 194 4.42 1.56 0.89
CA ARG A 194 4.61 1.23 -0.51
C ARG A 194 4.83 -0.27 -0.66
N ILE A 195 4.06 -0.89 -1.54
CA ILE A 195 4.31 -2.23 -2.05
C ILE A 195 4.98 -2.06 -3.41
N ILE A 196 6.19 -2.58 -3.56
CA ILE A 196 6.80 -2.74 -4.88
C ILE A 196 6.50 -4.13 -5.42
N SER A 197 6.31 -4.24 -6.72
CA SER A 197 6.22 -5.51 -7.45
C SER A 197 7.22 -5.50 -8.60
N LEU A 198 7.83 -6.64 -8.91
CA LEU A 198 8.76 -6.80 -10.02
C LEU A 198 8.95 -8.30 -10.32
N ASP A 199 9.68 -8.62 -11.37
CA ASP A 199 10.08 -9.99 -11.66
C ASP A 199 10.92 -10.59 -10.51
N GLU A 200 10.90 -11.92 -10.42
CA GLU A 200 11.54 -12.69 -9.35
C GLU A 200 13.01 -12.33 -9.11
N VAL A 201 13.34 -11.99 -7.86
CA VAL A 201 14.73 -11.75 -7.43
C VAL A 201 15.38 -12.96 -6.76
N GLU A 202 14.62 -14.00 -6.42
CA GLU A 202 15.14 -15.21 -5.75
C GLU A 202 16.17 -15.97 -6.60
N ILE A 203 16.10 -15.85 -7.94
CA ILE A 203 17.09 -16.42 -8.86
C ILE A 203 18.52 -15.89 -8.60
N PHE A 204 18.64 -14.69 -8.00
CA PHE A 204 19.90 -14.04 -7.66
C PHE A 204 20.35 -14.24 -6.21
N ALA A 205 19.69 -15.12 -5.45
CA ALA A 205 19.93 -15.26 -4.01
C ALA A 205 21.36 -15.70 -3.63
N ASP A 206 22.13 -16.27 -4.56
CA ASP A 206 23.54 -16.64 -4.38
C ASP A 206 24.52 -15.44 -4.44
N ARG A 207 24.12 -14.34 -5.08
CA ARG A 207 24.92 -13.10 -5.19
C ARG A 207 24.75 -12.19 -3.99
N GLY A 208 23.59 -12.26 -3.37
CA GLY A 208 23.12 -11.30 -2.38
C GLY A 208 22.41 -10.13 -3.04
N VAL A 209 21.24 -9.79 -2.50
CA VAL A 209 20.35 -8.76 -3.02
C VAL A 209 20.09 -7.72 -1.93
N TYR A 210 20.10 -6.45 -2.30
CA TYR A 210 19.72 -5.35 -1.43
C TYR A 210 18.34 -4.84 -1.81
N LEU A 211 17.58 -4.31 -0.86
CA LEU A 211 16.52 -3.34 -1.15
C LEU A 211 17.07 -1.94 -0.95
N ALA A 212 17.20 -1.19 -2.04
CA ALA A 212 17.67 0.18 -2.05
C ALA A 212 16.49 1.15 -1.96
N ILE A 213 16.62 2.18 -1.11
CA ILE A 213 15.65 3.25 -1.02
C ILE A 213 16.37 4.60 -1.04
N SER A 214 15.95 5.50 -1.92
CA SER A 214 16.42 6.89 -1.93
C SER A 214 15.30 7.89 -2.19
N SER A 215 15.38 9.07 -1.58
CA SER A 215 14.46 10.18 -1.84
C SER A 215 15.02 11.14 -2.90
N GLY A 216 14.17 11.87 -3.61
CA GLY A 216 14.56 12.97 -4.51
C GLY A 216 14.59 12.60 -5.99
N SER A 217 14.56 11.30 -6.30
CA SER A 217 14.36 10.76 -7.65
C SER A 217 13.51 9.49 -7.56
N PRO A 218 12.58 9.25 -8.50
CA PRO A 218 11.90 7.96 -8.63
C PRO A 218 12.79 6.91 -9.33
N PHE A 219 13.93 7.33 -9.90
CA PHE A 219 14.89 6.47 -10.60
C PHE A 219 16.20 6.31 -9.84
N TYR A 220 16.97 5.27 -10.18
CA TYR A 220 18.30 5.03 -9.64
C TYR A 220 19.22 6.26 -9.78
N SER A 221 19.95 6.58 -8.71
CA SER A 221 20.84 7.73 -8.66
C SER A 221 22.24 7.35 -8.18
N ASN A 222 23.25 7.72 -8.98
CA ASN A 222 24.67 7.61 -8.62
C ASN A 222 25.10 8.60 -7.52
N ASP A 223 24.26 9.60 -7.23
CA ASP A 223 24.46 10.53 -6.12
C ASP A 223 23.96 9.92 -4.80
N ALA A 224 22.98 9.01 -4.85
CA ALA A 224 22.46 8.30 -3.67
C ALA A 224 23.21 7.00 -3.39
N PHE A 225 23.69 6.31 -4.42
CA PHE A 225 24.37 5.02 -4.30
C PHE A 225 25.71 4.99 -5.05
N ARG A 226 26.67 4.24 -4.51
CA ARG A 226 27.95 3.94 -5.14
C ARG A 226 28.01 2.44 -5.45
N TYR A 227 28.18 2.11 -6.71
CA TYR A 227 28.52 0.76 -7.16
C TYR A 227 30.04 0.62 -7.29
N ASP A 228 30.60 -0.43 -6.72
CA ASP A 228 32.01 -0.77 -6.83
C ASP A 228 32.19 -1.84 -7.91
N GLU A 229 32.69 -1.45 -9.09
CA GLU A 229 32.81 -2.37 -10.23
C GLU A 229 33.80 -3.53 -9.98
N ALA A 230 34.75 -3.38 -9.05
CA ALA A 230 35.74 -4.41 -8.78
C ALA A 230 35.20 -5.52 -7.88
N THR A 231 34.30 -5.17 -6.95
CA THR A 231 33.73 -6.11 -5.97
C THR A 231 32.29 -6.47 -6.27
N GLY A 232 31.58 -5.66 -7.05
CA GLY A 232 30.15 -5.77 -7.26
C GLY A 232 29.30 -5.27 -6.09
N GLU A 233 29.90 -4.68 -5.05
CA GLU A 233 29.17 -4.16 -3.90
C GLU A 233 28.48 -2.81 -4.21
N ILE A 234 27.37 -2.58 -3.53
CA ILE A 234 26.60 -1.33 -3.61
C ILE A 234 26.59 -0.74 -2.21
N HIS A 235 26.86 0.57 -2.12
CA HIS A 235 26.85 1.30 -0.86
C HIS A 235 25.96 2.54 -0.96
N ALA A 236 25.16 2.80 0.07
CA ALA A 236 24.49 4.08 0.24
C ALA A 236 25.53 5.19 0.50
N ARG A 237 25.33 6.37 -0.08
CA ARG A 237 26.20 7.53 0.12
C ARG A 237 25.72 8.35 1.31
N GLU A 238 26.58 8.47 2.34
CA GLU A 238 26.29 9.26 3.54
C GLU A 238 26.27 10.77 3.28
N ASP A 239 26.95 11.22 2.22
CA ASP A 239 27.02 12.63 1.79
C ASP A 239 25.88 13.04 0.86
N TYR A 240 24.98 12.12 0.52
CA TYR A 240 23.80 12.44 -0.28
C TYR A 240 22.87 13.39 0.49
N PRO A 241 22.43 14.53 -0.10
CA PRO A 241 21.55 15.46 0.61
C PRO A 241 20.15 14.90 0.92
N GLY A 242 19.70 13.92 0.13
CA GLY A 242 18.45 13.20 0.39
C GLY A 242 18.67 11.98 1.29
N ALA A 243 17.60 11.21 1.51
CA ALA A 243 17.70 9.90 2.12
C ALA A 243 18.31 8.89 1.13
N SER A 244 19.20 8.04 1.65
CA SER A 244 19.72 6.85 0.97
C SER A 244 19.96 5.73 1.99
N VAL A 245 19.36 4.56 1.75
CA VAL A 245 19.52 3.36 2.59
C VAL A 245 19.56 2.09 1.73
N LEU A 246 20.27 1.08 2.22
CA LEU A 246 20.27 -0.28 1.68
C LEU A 246 19.86 -1.24 2.79
N PHE A 247 18.94 -2.16 2.53
CA PHE A 247 18.64 -3.31 3.38
C PHE A 247 19.16 -4.58 2.71
N ASP A 248 19.88 -5.43 3.43
CA ASP A 248 20.16 -6.79 2.93
C ASP A 248 18.86 -7.60 2.90
N LEU A 249 18.53 -8.19 1.75
CA LEU A 249 17.40 -9.10 1.62
C LEU A 249 17.85 -10.51 2.02
N PRO A 250 17.25 -11.12 3.05
CA PRO A 250 17.67 -12.44 3.54
C PRO A 250 17.03 -13.56 2.70
N LEU A 251 17.29 -13.56 1.39
CA LEU A 251 16.79 -14.56 0.46
C LEU A 251 17.45 -15.92 0.73
N ASP A 252 16.70 -17.01 0.52
CA ASP A 252 17.24 -18.35 0.62
C ASP A 252 18.14 -18.66 -0.59
N ALA A 253 19.44 -18.81 -0.33
CA ALA A 253 20.41 -19.17 -1.37
C ALA A 253 20.10 -20.50 -2.07
N ALA A 254 19.30 -21.38 -1.47
CA ALA A 254 18.83 -22.61 -2.11
C ALA A 254 17.84 -22.36 -3.26
N LYS A 255 17.21 -21.19 -3.31
CA LYS A 255 16.31 -20.77 -4.41
C LYS A 255 17.05 -20.07 -5.55
N ALA A 256 18.36 -19.83 -5.40
CA ALA A 256 19.16 -19.25 -6.47
C ALA A 256 19.23 -20.19 -7.69
N ASP A 257 19.21 -19.59 -8.88
CA ASP A 257 19.40 -20.29 -10.14
C ASP A 257 20.33 -19.44 -11.02
N PRO A 258 21.65 -19.68 -10.96
CA PRO A 258 22.63 -18.90 -11.71
C PRO A 258 22.42 -18.96 -13.23
N ALA A 259 21.94 -20.10 -13.75
CA ALA A 259 21.72 -20.25 -15.18
C ALA A 259 20.50 -19.43 -15.63
N LYS A 260 19.41 -19.46 -14.86
CA LYS A 260 18.23 -18.61 -15.10
C LYS A 260 18.57 -17.13 -14.91
N ALA A 261 19.36 -16.78 -13.90
CA ALA A 261 19.83 -15.42 -13.65
C ALA A 261 20.66 -14.86 -14.80
N ASP A 262 21.62 -15.62 -15.32
CA ASP A 262 22.46 -15.17 -16.45
C ASP A 262 21.63 -15.01 -17.73
N ALA A 263 20.73 -15.96 -18.02
CA ALA A 263 19.82 -15.86 -19.17
C ALA A 263 18.87 -14.65 -19.07
N TYR A 264 18.37 -14.36 -17.87
CA TYR A 264 17.50 -13.20 -17.62
C TYR A 264 18.26 -11.88 -17.84
N VAL A 265 19.48 -11.75 -17.31
CA VAL A 265 20.31 -10.54 -17.50
C VAL A 265 20.71 -10.35 -18.97
N GLU A 266 20.96 -11.44 -19.71
CA GLU A 266 21.21 -11.39 -21.15
C GLU A 266 19.97 -10.91 -21.91
N ALA A 267 18.78 -11.39 -21.55
CA ALA A 267 17.51 -10.96 -22.14
C ALA A 267 17.24 -9.47 -21.90
N LEU A 268 17.53 -8.95 -20.70
CA LEU A 268 17.44 -7.51 -20.41
C LEU A 268 18.40 -6.66 -21.27
N SER A 269 19.52 -7.23 -21.71
CA SER A 269 20.55 -6.51 -22.49
C SER A 269 20.32 -6.59 -24.01
N ASN A 270 19.56 -7.57 -24.47
CA ASN A 270 19.25 -7.81 -25.87
C ASN A 270 17.73 -7.96 -26.03
N PRO A 271 16.97 -6.86 -25.88
CA PRO A 271 15.54 -6.98 -26.07
C PRO A 271 15.33 -7.38 -27.54
N THR A 272 14.67 -8.52 -27.76
CA THR A 272 14.24 -8.95 -29.10
C THR A 272 13.33 -7.89 -29.70
N SER A 273 13.07 -7.90 -31.01
CA SER A 273 12.27 -6.89 -31.75
C SER A 273 10.87 -6.57 -31.19
N ASP A 274 10.43 -7.27 -30.15
CA ASP A 274 9.31 -6.90 -29.26
C ASP A 274 9.66 -5.71 -28.32
N SER A 275 10.91 -5.21 -28.33
CA SER A 275 11.37 -4.00 -27.61
C SER A 275 10.77 -2.72 -28.14
N ALA A 276 10.37 -2.70 -29.41
CA ALA A 276 9.66 -1.55 -29.97
C ALA A 276 8.30 -1.37 -29.27
N GLU A 277 7.68 -2.45 -28.79
CA GLU A 277 6.46 -2.41 -28.00
C GLU A 277 6.74 -1.99 -26.54
N GLN A 278 7.96 -2.16 -26.03
CA GLN A 278 8.37 -1.75 -24.68
C GLN A 278 8.78 -0.26 -24.60
N GLU A 279 9.44 0.29 -25.63
CA GLU A 279 9.65 1.75 -25.74
C GLU A 279 8.32 2.48 -25.93
N GLU A 280 7.36 1.88 -26.65
CA GLU A 280 5.97 2.36 -26.68
C GLU A 280 5.28 2.21 -25.31
N GLN A 281 5.64 1.24 -24.46
CA GLN A 281 5.03 1.04 -23.13
C GLN A 281 5.56 2.00 -22.06
N GLU A 282 6.84 2.37 -22.07
CA GLU A 282 7.40 3.38 -21.15
C GLU A 282 6.87 4.79 -21.47
N GLU A 283 6.74 5.13 -22.77
CA GLU A 283 5.99 6.33 -23.19
C GLU A 283 4.51 6.21 -22.81
N GLN A 284 3.90 5.02 -22.92
CA GLN A 284 2.51 4.79 -22.50
C GLN A 284 2.30 4.84 -20.99
N GLU A 285 3.23 4.46 -20.12
CA GLU A 285 3.09 4.53 -18.66
C GLU A 285 3.22 5.98 -18.14
N GLU A 286 4.17 6.76 -18.67
CA GLU A 286 4.21 8.21 -18.43
C GLU A 286 2.94 8.90 -18.96
N ASP A 287 2.44 8.47 -20.13
CA ASP A 287 1.15 8.96 -20.65
C ASP A 287 -0.02 8.44 -19.82
N TRP A 288 0.06 7.26 -19.20
CA TRP A 288 -0.99 6.67 -18.36
C TRP A 288 -1.16 7.44 -17.06
N VAL A 289 -0.06 7.76 -16.39
CA VAL A 289 -0.10 8.61 -15.19
C VAL A 289 -0.63 10.00 -15.52
N GLN A 290 -0.18 10.60 -16.63
CA GLN A 290 -0.69 11.90 -17.08
C GLN A 290 -2.16 11.83 -17.51
N TRP A 291 -2.59 10.75 -18.12
CA TRP A 291 -3.96 10.51 -18.55
C TRP A 291 -4.89 10.33 -17.35
N ILE A 292 -4.51 9.54 -16.34
CA ILE A 292 -5.26 9.41 -15.09
C ILE A 292 -5.36 10.78 -14.38
N GLU A 293 -4.29 11.54 -14.29
CA GLU A 293 -4.32 12.88 -13.70
C GLU A 293 -5.21 13.86 -14.51
N ARG A 294 -5.20 13.75 -15.84
CA ARG A 294 -6.11 14.52 -16.72
C ARG A 294 -7.56 14.15 -16.45
N LEU A 295 -7.90 12.86 -16.42
CA LEU A 295 -9.26 12.40 -16.12
C LEU A 295 -9.72 12.87 -14.73
N ARG A 296 -8.84 12.78 -13.73
CA ARG A 296 -9.11 13.31 -12.38
C ARG A 296 -9.37 14.81 -12.42
N ALA A 297 -8.59 15.58 -13.16
CA ALA A 297 -8.81 17.02 -13.34
C ALA A 297 -10.14 17.32 -14.04
N GLN A 298 -10.52 16.55 -15.05
CA GLN A 298 -11.80 16.69 -15.76
C GLN A 298 -12.99 16.40 -14.84
N VAL A 299 -12.94 15.32 -14.06
CA VAL A 299 -13.98 15.02 -13.06
C VAL A 299 -14.10 16.15 -12.03
N ARG A 300 -12.97 16.70 -11.55
CA ARG A 300 -12.97 17.87 -10.64
C ARG A 300 -13.60 19.11 -11.28
N ALA A 301 -13.43 19.29 -12.59
CA ALA A 301 -14.05 20.37 -13.35
C ALA A 301 -15.54 20.12 -13.67
N GLY A 302 -16.07 18.94 -13.32
CA GLY A 302 -17.45 18.53 -13.62
C GLY A 302 -17.66 18.10 -15.07
N GLU A 303 -16.59 17.78 -15.79
CA GLU A 303 -16.62 17.29 -17.16
C GLU A 303 -16.97 15.79 -17.21
N LEU A 304 -17.54 15.36 -18.34
CA LEU A 304 -17.81 13.95 -18.59
C LEU A 304 -16.53 13.28 -19.11
N ILE A 305 -16.07 12.24 -18.42
CA ILE A 305 -14.91 11.43 -18.83
C ILE A 305 -15.28 10.17 -19.62
N GLY A 306 -16.58 9.96 -19.88
CA GLY A 306 -17.07 8.77 -20.56
C GLY A 306 -18.59 8.58 -20.45
N GLU A 307 -19.07 7.43 -20.89
CA GLU A 307 -20.47 7.04 -20.85
C GLU A 307 -20.80 6.28 -19.57
N THR A 308 -21.74 6.80 -18.77
CA THR A 308 -22.20 6.11 -17.56
C THR A 308 -23.07 4.90 -17.92
N ILE A 309 -22.78 3.74 -17.34
CA ILE A 309 -23.69 2.59 -17.39
C ILE A 309 -24.87 2.90 -16.48
N ALA A 310 -26.03 3.18 -17.05
CA ALA A 310 -27.19 3.69 -16.30
C ALA A 310 -27.62 2.74 -15.17
N GLU A 311 -27.55 1.43 -15.39
CA GLU A 311 -27.92 0.40 -14.42
C GLU A 311 -26.92 0.25 -13.27
N SER A 312 -25.73 0.84 -13.40
CA SER A 312 -24.69 0.81 -12.35
C SER A 312 -24.85 1.92 -11.31
N VAL A 313 -25.74 2.89 -11.56
CA VAL A 313 -25.96 4.03 -10.66
C VAL A 313 -26.80 3.57 -9.48
N GLN A 314 -26.20 3.57 -8.30
CA GLN A 314 -26.87 3.19 -7.06
C GLN A 314 -26.29 3.94 -5.86
N GLU A 315 -27.10 4.08 -4.82
CA GLU A 315 -26.63 4.53 -3.50
C GLU A 315 -25.67 3.49 -2.93
N VAL A 316 -24.56 3.95 -2.34
CA VAL A 316 -23.59 3.06 -1.70
C VAL A 316 -24.15 2.53 -0.38
N SER A 317 -23.79 1.30 -0.01
CA SER A 317 -23.98 0.81 1.35
C SER A 317 -22.78 1.18 2.23
N TYR A 318 -22.89 0.91 3.53
CA TYR A 318 -21.82 1.14 4.50
C TYR A 318 -21.61 -0.12 5.32
N ASP A 319 -20.35 -0.46 5.58
CA ASP A 319 -19.98 -1.59 6.45
C ASP A 319 -20.08 -1.22 7.94
N GLU A 320 -19.69 -2.14 8.83
CA GLU A 320 -19.68 -1.91 10.28
C GLU A 320 -18.66 -0.84 10.73
N SER A 321 -17.65 -0.57 9.91
CA SER A 321 -16.60 0.44 10.13
C SER A 321 -17.02 1.83 9.64
N GLY A 322 -18.06 1.91 8.82
CA GLY A 322 -18.53 3.13 8.17
C GLY A 322 -17.88 3.38 6.81
N ASP A 323 -17.16 2.40 6.27
CA ASP A 323 -16.58 2.44 4.93
C ASP A 323 -17.69 2.29 3.89
N ILE A 324 -17.55 2.99 2.77
CA ILE A 324 -18.49 2.81 1.66
C ILE A 324 -18.32 1.42 1.08
N GLU A 325 -19.42 0.82 0.65
CA GLU A 325 -19.44 -0.41 -0.11
C GLU A 325 -20.22 -0.18 -1.40
N TYR A 326 -19.54 -0.43 -2.52
CA TYR A 326 -20.15 -0.38 -3.84
C TYR A 326 -19.82 -1.64 -4.61
N SER A 327 -20.87 -2.32 -5.11
CA SER A 327 -20.70 -3.50 -5.94
C SER A 327 -21.60 -3.47 -7.18
N TYR A 328 -21.05 -3.69 -8.36
CA TYR A 328 -21.83 -3.84 -9.60
C TYR A 328 -21.13 -4.81 -10.54
N ASN A 329 -21.79 -5.87 -11.01
CA ASN A 329 -21.26 -6.82 -12.02
C ASN A 329 -19.80 -7.29 -11.77
N GLY A 330 -19.46 -7.65 -10.53
CA GLY A 330 -18.12 -8.14 -10.15
C GLY A 330 -17.13 -7.05 -9.77
N TRP A 331 -17.45 -5.78 -10.00
CA TRP A 331 -16.71 -4.63 -9.49
C TRP A 331 -17.06 -4.42 -8.03
N ASN A 332 -16.08 -4.44 -7.13
CA ASN A 332 -16.27 -4.19 -5.70
C ASN A 332 -15.30 -3.10 -5.23
N VAL A 333 -15.83 -2.08 -4.57
CA VAL A 333 -15.04 -1.01 -3.95
C VAL A 333 -15.49 -0.89 -2.51
N SER A 334 -14.54 -1.06 -1.58
CA SER A 334 -14.73 -0.77 -0.16
C SER A 334 -13.66 0.22 0.29
N ARG A 335 -14.07 1.39 0.79
CA ARG A 335 -13.15 2.49 1.16
C ARG A 335 -13.73 3.41 2.24
N PRO A 336 -12.89 3.96 3.12
CA PRO A 336 -13.27 5.05 4.01
C PRO A 336 -13.78 6.28 3.23
N ILE A 337 -14.84 6.92 3.74
CA ILE A 337 -15.49 8.08 3.09
C ILE A 337 -14.50 9.25 2.92
N ASP A 338 -13.62 9.45 3.89
CA ASP A 338 -12.63 10.53 3.92
C ASP A 338 -11.51 10.36 2.89
N GLN A 339 -11.28 9.14 2.38
CA GLN A 339 -10.39 8.90 1.24
C GLN A 339 -11.01 9.32 -0.10
N LEU A 340 -12.34 9.34 -0.19
CA LEU A 340 -13.06 9.70 -1.43
C LEU A 340 -13.47 11.16 -1.45
N PHE A 341 -13.84 11.70 -0.30
CA PHE A 341 -14.36 13.05 -0.16
C PHE A 341 -13.64 13.79 0.94
N LYS A 342 -13.19 15.01 0.63
CA LYS A 342 -12.85 16.00 1.65
C LYS A 342 -14.05 16.25 2.55
N LYS A 343 -13.78 16.71 3.77
CA LYS A 343 -14.83 17.13 4.71
C LYS A 343 -15.77 18.14 4.04
N ASP A 344 -17.07 17.84 4.03
CA ASP A 344 -18.16 18.65 3.46
C ASP A 344 -18.13 18.90 1.93
N GLN A 345 -17.21 18.29 1.16
CA GLN A 345 -17.23 18.26 -0.33
C GLN A 345 -18.55 17.76 -0.93
N VAL A 346 -19.28 18.61 -1.64
CA VAL A 346 -20.38 18.18 -2.51
C VAL A 346 -19.85 17.99 -3.94
N GLY A 347 -20.37 16.99 -4.66
CA GLY A 347 -19.97 16.68 -6.04
C GLY A 347 -19.25 15.35 -6.15
N TYR A 348 -18.44 15.20 -7.21
CA TYR A 348 -17.68 13.97 -7.44
C TYR A 348 -16.50 13.82 -6.47
N SER A 349 -16.14 12.58 -6.18
CA SER A 349 -14.98 12.21 -5.36
C SER A 349 -13.67 12.63 -6.02
N ASP A 350 -12.67 12.92 -5.18
CA ASP A 350 -11.32 13.29 -5.63
C ASP A 350 -10.55 12.08 -6.17
N TYR A 351 -10.94 10.89 -5.70
CA TYR A 351 -10.41 9.60 -6.10
C TYR A 351 -11.51 8.73 -6.72
N PHE A 352 -11.13 7.97 -7.74
CA PHE A 352 -11.94 6.90 -8.30
C PHE A 352 -11.02 5.81 -8.86
N PRO A 353 -11.30 4.53 -8.61
CA PRO A 353 -10.55 3.44 -9.21
C PRO A 353 -10.88 3.36 -10.71
N ILE A 354 -9.84 3.08 -11.50
CA ILE A 354 -9.92 2.83 -12.95
C ILE A 354 -9.38 1.43 -13.21
N SER A 355 -10.00 0.74 -14.15
CA SER A 355 -9.75 -0.66 -14.43
C SER A 355 -10.21 -0.97 -15.84
N GLY A 356 -9.42 -1.73 -16.60
CA GLY A 356 -9.73 -2.06 -17.97
C GLY A 356 -8.67 -2.94 -18.60
N ASP A 357 -8.92 -3.30 -19.85
CA ASP A 357 -7.97 -3.94 -20.77
C ASP A 357 -7.68 -2.98 -21.94
N ASP A 358 -6.84 -3.41 -22.87
CA ASP A 358 -6.47 -2.64 -24.07
C ASP A 358 -7.68 -2.25 -24.96
N GLU A 359 -8.85 -2.88 -24.75
CA GLU A 359 -10.05 -2.63 -25.55
C GLU A 359 -11.06 -1.70 -24.86
N SER A 360 -11.14 -1.68 -23.52
CA SER A 360 -12.08 -0.85 -22.77
C SER A 360 -11.68 -0.56 -21.31
N TYR A 361 -11.58 0.73 -20.98
CA TYR A 361 -11.37 1.21 -19.60
C TYR A 361 -12.67 1.67 -18.94
N LYS A 362 -12.79 1.39 -17.64
CA LYS A 362 -13.93 1.78 -16.82
C LYS A 362 -13.46 2.42 -15.52
N ALA A 363 -14.20 3.42 -15.05
CA ALA A 363 -13.98 4.10 -13.78
C ALA A 363 -15.20 3.93 -12.86
N VAL A 364 -14.98 3.82 -11.55
CA VAL A 364 -16.07 3.87 -10.55
C VAL A 364 -16.09 5.26 -9.91
N LEU A 365 -17.01 6.11 -10.37
CA LEU A 365 -17.16 7.46 -9.83
C LEU A 365 -18.12 7.46 -8.64
N PHE A 366 -17.75 8.20 -7.59
CA PHE A 366 -18.62 8.49 -6.47
C PHE A 366 -19.07 9.94 -6.52
N HIS A 367 -20.34 10.20 -6.24
CA HIS A 367 -20.90 11.54 -6.16
C HIS A 367 -21.67 11.71 -4.86
N ARG A 368 -21.31 12.73 -4.07
CA ARG A 368 -22.03 13.15 -2.86
C ARG A 368 -22.95 14.32 -3.18
N ASP A 369 -24.23 14.18 -2.89
CA ASP A 369 -25.21 15.25 -3.06
C ASP A 369 -25.23 16.24 -1.87
N ASP A 370 -26.03 17.30 -1.99
CA ASP A 370 -26.20 18.33 -0.93
C ASP A 370 -26.77 17.78 0.38
N ASN A 371 -27.40 16.59 0.36
CA ASN A 371 -27.95 15.92 1.54
C ASN A 371 -26.95 14.92 2.15
N GLY A 372 -25.76 14.78 1.57
CA GLY A 372 -24.73 13.84 1.99
C GLY A 372 -24.93 12.40 1.47
N ILE A 373 -25.90 12.17 0.58
CA ILE A 373 -26.13 10.85 -0.03
C ILE A 373 -25.04 10.61 -1.08
N ILE A 374 -24.35 9.47 -0.98
CA ILE A 374 -23.28 9.07 -1.90
C ILE A 374 -23.84 8.05 -2.88
N THR A 375 -23.67 8.33 -4.17
CA THR A 375 -24.00 7.40 -5.26
C THR A 375 -22.73 6.96 -5.97
N GLY A 376 -22.59 5.65 -6.19
CA GLY A 376 -21.55 5.07 -7.05
C GLY A 376 -22.09 4.80 -8.45
N ARG A 377 -21.23 4.89 -9.47
CA ARG A 377 -21.54 4.54 -10.86
C ARG A 377 -20.31 4.07 -11.61
N VAL A 378 -20.51 3.14 -12.54
CA VAL A 378 -19.49 2.74 -13.52
C VAL A 378 -19.60 3.61 -14.76
N VAL A 379 -18.47 4.20 -15.16
CA VAL A 379 -18.32 4.99 -16.39
C VAL A 379 -17.37 4.26 -17.33
N VAL A 380 -17.81 4.01 -18.56
CA VAL A 380 -16.97 3.52 -19.65
C VAL A 380 -16.24 4.71 -20.25
N LEU A 381 -14.91 4.74 -20.16
CA LEU A 381 -14.09 5.88 -20.56
C LEU A 381 -14.06 6.02 -22.09
N SER A 382 -14.13 7.26 -22.59
CA SER A 382 -14.07 7.55 -24.03
C SER A 382 -12.68 7.29 -24.59
N ARG A 383 -12.60 6.70 -25.80
CA ARG A 383 -11.41 6.19 -26.53
C ARG A 383 -10.29 7.20 -26.89
N GLU A 384 -10.17 8.33 -26.18
CA GLU A 384 -8.97 9.17 -26.28
C GLU A 384 -7.93 8.64 -25.29
N CYS A 385 -7.45 7.44 -25.60
CA CYS A 385 -6.28 6.83 -24.97
C CYS A 385 -5.04 7.26 -25.77
N PRO A 386 -3.94 7.63 -25.12
CA PRO A 386 -2.67 7.72 -25.81
C PRO A 386 -2.22 6.32 -26.29
N GLY A 387 -1.69 6.23 -27.52
CA GLY A 387 -1.21 4.98 -28.14
C GLY A 387 -2.03 4.44 -29.33
N LEU A 388 -3.18 5.05 -29.69
CA LEU A 388 -3.94 4.70 -30.89
C LEU A 388 -4.25 5.95 -31.75
N CYS A 389 -3.24 6.41 -32.48
CA CYS A 389 -3.36 7.15 -33.75
C CYS A 389 -2.28 6.70 -34.73
#